data_AF-A0AAW3RN09-F1
#
_entry.id   AF-A0AAW3RN09-F1
#
_cell.length_a   1.000
_cell.length_b   1.000
_cell.length_c   1.000
_cell.angle_alpha   90.00
_cell.angle_beta   90.00
_cell.angle_gamma   90.00
#
_symmetry.space_group_name_H-M   'P 1'
#
loop_
_entity.id
_entity.type
_entity.pdbx_description
1 polymer ?
#
loop_
_entity_poly.entity_id
_entity_poly.type
_entity_poly.pdbx_seq_one_letter_code
_entity_poly.pdbx_strand_id
1 'polypeptide(L)'
;MVAEPSTTIRFLLASRQCELNSLRYLLQSGELVGKISQLVHLLQRERGTANLFLCSDGRLFADELALREKDAQVAQTHLMTHLAGLEKMTAELPQASRLFSRVASVVYALSLLPALRQQIRQRLLPQPQAMTFFNDIVRNLLALVFEVSDTAADPGISRALIAMFSFMQGKELAGQERAIGAAAYAAGSVDEETRQKLLDLIERQDRCFDTFLSFSDEENQQRWRAITVDSEFERLRRIVCTRSPIEKLPEADSLHWFSIATRRIDEMKQMEDELEQTLMQRCRTRIASAEKACSDQRADLDALMAQQEHDDPGYSIFIAGHDVEGQSAQPGWLHSDGVSPQLGRSLLSLVQQQSRRLQAQDHELAALRATLNERKQIDRAKGLLMQHRGLSEEEAYKTLRRMAMSQNKKLIDIATAMLAVADVFGDTP
;
A
#
# COMPACT_ATOMS: atom_id res chain seq x y z
N MET A 1 3.11 28.16 31.14
CA MET A 1 4.33 27.53 30.58
C MET A 1 5.39 28.61 30.50
N VAL A 2 6.58 28.38 31.07
CA VAL A 2 7.70 29.34 31.01
C VAL A 2 8.69 28.84 29.96
N ALA A 3 9.21 29.74 29.12
CA ALA A 3 10.15 29.40 28.05
C ALA A 3 11.56 29.24 28.62
N GLU A 4 11.85 28.06 29.13
CA GLU A 4 13.15 27.69 29.73
C GLU A 4 13.83 26.55 28.94
N PRO A 5 15.16 26.36 29.05
CA PRO A 5 15.89 25.26 28.40
C PRO A 5 15.31 23.88 28.74
N SER A 6 14.85 23.68 29.97
CA SER A 6 14.15 22.49 30.44
C SER A 6 12.89 22.19 29.62
N THR A 7 12.16 23.25 29.23
CA THR A 7 10.97 23.15 28.40
C THR A 7 11.33 22.79 26.96
N THR A 8 12.38 23.38 26.39
CA THR A 8 12.90 23.01 25.06
C THR A 8 13.31 21.54 25.00
N ILE A 9 14.06 21.06 25.99
CA ILE A 9 14.49 19.66 26.10
C ILE A 9 13.27 18.73 26.14
N ARG A 10 12.26 19.06 26.96
CA ARG A 10 11.02 18.28 27.05
C ARG A 10 10.29 18.19 25.70
N PHE A 11 10.25 19.26 24.91
CA PHE A 11 9.63 19.22 23.58
C PHE A 11 10.45 18.42 22.55
N LEU A 12 11.78 18.49 22.61
CA LEU A 12 12.65 17.65 21.76
C LEU A 12 12.44 16.16 22.06
N LEU A 13 12.41 15.79 23.34
CA LEU A 13 12.13 14.41 23.78
C LEU A 13 10.71 13.97 23.42
N ALA A 14 9.71 14.84 23.60
CA ALA A 14 8.33 14.56 23.21
C ALA A 14 8.21 14.31 21.70
N SER A 15 8.87 15.12 20.86
CA SER A 15 8.91 14.93 19.41
C SER A 15 9.52 13.58 19.02
N ARG A 16 10.61 13.16 19.68
CA ARG A 16 11.20 11.82 19.48
C ARG A 16 10.29 10.69 19.92
N GLN A 17 9.59 10.86 21.04
CA GLN A 17 8.62 9.88 21.50
C GLN A 17 7.46 9.73 20.49
N CYS A 18 7.02 10.82 19.86
CA CYS A 18 6.05 10.78 18.77
C CYS A 18 6.58 10.01 17.55
N GLU A 19 7.83 10.23 17.14
CA GLU A 19 8.46 9.45 16.05
C GLU A 19 8.49 7.94 16.38
N LEU A 20 8.86 7.57 17.61
CA LEU A 20 8.85 6.17 18.06
C LEU A 20 7.47 5.54 18.05
N ASN A 21 6.46 6.26 18.55
CA ASN A 21 5.08 5.78 18.53
C ASN A 21 4.58 5.59 17.09
N SER A 22 4.94 6.50 16.17
CA SER A 22 4.62 6.36 14.74
C SER A 22 5.27 5.12 14.12
N LEU A 23 6.54 4.86 14.40
CA LEU A 23 7.24 3.66 13.92
C LEU A 23 6.63 2.36 14.47
N ARG A 24 6.21 2.35 15.74
CA ARG A 24 5.52 1.19 16.35
C ARG A 24 4.16 0.94 15.70
N TYR A 25 3.42 2.00 15.41
CA TYR A 25 2.18 1.91 14.63
C TYR A 25 2.43 1.35 13.22
N LEU A 26 3.54 1.75 12.58
CA LEU A 26 3.92 1.20 11.28
C LEU A 26 4.27 -0.29 11.33
N LEU A 27 4.89 -0.75 12.41
CA LEU A 27 5.15 -2.18 12.60
C LEU A 27 3.85 -2.99 12.68
N GLN A 28 2.87 -2.51 13.47
CA GLN A 28 1.54 -3.14 13.56
C GLN A 28 0.81 -3.11 12.22
N SER A 29 0.91 -1.99 11.52
CA SER A 29 0.39 -1.82 10.16
C SER A 29 1.01 -2.83 9.20
N GLY A 30 2.31 -3.10 9.29
CA GLY A 30 3.01 -4.13 8.52
C GLY A 30 2.47 -5.54 8.79
N GLU A 31 2.18 -5.88 10.06
CA GLU A 31 1.56 -7.17 10.41
C GLU A 31 0.15 -7.33 9.81
N LEU A 32 -0.64 -6.25 9.78
CA LEU A 32 -1.93 -6.25 9.10
C LEU A 32 -1.76 -6.48 7.60
N VAL A 33 -0.81 -5.78 6.96
CA VAL A 33 -0.51 -5.94 5.52
C VAL A 33 -0.14 -7.39 5.21
N GLY A 34 0.66 -8.05 6.05
CA GLY A 34 1.01 -9.47 5.91
C GLY A 34 -0.20 -10.40 6.00
N LYS A 35 -1.07 -10.19 6.99
CA LYS A 35 -2.33 -10.96 7.12
C LYS A 35 -3.23 -10.77 5.90
N ILE A 36 -3.31 -9.55 5.36
CA ILE A 36 -4.08 -9.26 4.14
C ILE A 36 -3.44 -9.97 2.94
N SER A 37 -2.11 -9.89 2.77
CA SER A 37 -1.37 -10.60 1.72
C SER A 37 -1.68 -12.09 1.72
N GLN A 38 -1.61 -12.73 2.89
CA GLN A 38 -1.91 -14.15 3.03
C GLN A 38 -3.35 -14.48 2.64
N LEU A 39 -4.32 -13.70 3.11
CA LEU A 39 -5.73 -13.91 2.75
C LEU A 39 -5.97 -13.71 1.26
N VAL A 40 -5.39 -12.66 0.65
CA VAL A 40 -5.47 -12.42 -0.80
C VAL A 40 -4.94 -13.61 -1.58
N HIS A 41 -3.77 -14.15 -1.21
CA HIS A 41 -3.21 -15.33 -1.88
C HIS A 41 -4.12 -16.55 -1.77
N LEU A 42 -4.69 -16.82 -0.59
CA LEU A 42 -5.60 -17.96 -0.40
C LEU A 42 -6.91 -17.80 -1.17
N LEU A 43 -7.49 -16.58 -1.21
CA LEU A 43 -8.65 -16.29 -2.04
C LEU A 43 -8.34 -16.39 -3.54
N GLN A 44 -7.12 -16.04 -3.97
CA GLN A 44 -6.69 -16.25 -5.35
C GLN A 44 -6.60 -17.74 -5.70
N ARG A 45 -6.17 -18.60 -4.76
CA ARG A 45 -6.20 -20.06 -4.94
C ARG A 45 -7.62 -20.58 -5.00
N GLU A 46 -8.48 -20.18 -4.06
CA GLU A 46 -9.90 -20.53 -4.06
C GLU A 46 -10.59 -20.12 -5.38
N ARG A 47 -10.39 -18.88 -5.84
CA ARG A 47 -10.87 -18.38 -7.14
C ARG A 47 -10.40 -19.28 -8.28
N GLY A 48 -9.12 -19.63 -8.32
CA GLY A 48 -8.55 -20.47 -9.36
C GLY A 48 -9.19 -21.86 -9.41
N THR A 49 -9.36 -22.50 -8.25
CA THR A 49 -10.01 -23.81 -8.14
C THR A 49 -11.50 -23.73 -8.47
N ALA A 50 -12.20 -22.70 -7.98
CA ALA A 50 -13.61 -22.46 -8.32
C ALA A 50 -13.81 -22.24 -9.83
N ASN A 51 -12.86 -21.56 -10.49
CA ASN A 51 -12.88 -21.37 -11.94
C ASN A 51 -12.86 -22.71 -12.69
N LEU A 52 -11.92 -23.60 -12.34
CA LEU A 52 -11.83 -24.93 -12.96
C LEU A 52 -13.03 -25.81 -12.63
N PHE A 53 -13.52 -25.74 -11.39
CA PHE A 53 -14.74 -26.45 -10.98
C PHE A 53 -15.93 -26.03 -11.84
N LEU A 54 -16.16 -24.73 -12.02
CA LEU A 54 -17.28 -24.23 -12.84
C LEU A 54 -17.09 -24.51 -14.34
N CYS A 55 -15.87 -24.35 -14.88
CA CYS A 55 -15.57 -24.65 -16.29
C CYS A 55 -15.69 -26.15 -16.62
N SER A 56 -15.54 -27.04 -15.64
CA SER A 56 -15.71 -28.49 -15.81
C SER A 56 -17.13 -28.98 -15.50
N ASP A 57 -18.10 -28.07 -15.34
CA ASP A 57 -19.46 -28.37 -14.89
C ASP A 57 -19.49 -29.13 -13.55
N GLY A 58 -18.53 -28.87 -12.66
CA GLY A 58 -18.40 -29.52 -11.35
C GLY A 58 -17.86 -30.94 -11.38
N ARG A 59 -17.31 -31.41 -12.51
CA ARG A 59 -16.71 -32.75 -12.64
C ARG A 59 -15.34 -32.86 -11.97
N LEU A 60 -14.59 -31.76 -11.91
CA LEU A 60 -13.22 -31.72 -11.41
C LEU A 60 -13.09 -30.76 -10.23
N PHE A 61 -12.10 -30.99 -9.36
CA PHE A 61 -11.68 -30.07 -8.29
C PHE A 61 -12.68 -29.79 -7.15
N ALA A 62 -13.72 -30.61 -6.97
CA ALA A 62 -14.66 -30.44 -5.85
C ALA A 62 -13.98 -30.54 -4.47
N ASP A 63 -13.17 -31.59 -4.27
CA ASP A 63 -12.44 -31.81 -3.00
C ASP A 63 -11.37 -30.74 -2.75
N GLU A 64 -10.64 -30.39 -3.82
CA GLU A 64 -9.65 -29.32 -3.80
C GLU A 64 -10.30 -27.99 -3.42
N LEU A 65 -11.48 -27.67 -3.96
CA LEU A 65 -12.22 -26.45 -3.66
C LEU A 65 -12.61 -26.40 -2.17
N ALA A 66 -13.14 -27.50 -1.63
CA ALA A 66 -13.47 -27.58 -0.20
C ALA A 66 -12.24 -27.36 0.70
N LEU A 67 -11.06 -27.85 0.29
CA LEU A 67 -9.80 -27.59 0.99
C LEU A 67 -9.42 -26.09 0.91
N ARG A 68 -9.51 -25.47 -0.27
CA ARG A 68 -9.19 -24.04 -0.44
C ARG A 68 -10.11 -23.13 0.36
N GLU A 69 -11.40 -23.45 0.41
CA GLU A 69 -12.36 -22.72 1.23
C GLU A 69 -11.98 -22.75 2.72
N LYS A 70 -11.53 -23.91 3.22
CA LYS A 70 -11.08 -24.07 4.60
C LYS A 70 -9.81 -23.26 4.88
N ASP A 71 -8.83 -23.32 3.99
CA ASP A 71 -7.58 -22.55 4.11
C ASP A 71 -7.89 -21.03 4.18
N ALA A 72 -8.72 -20.54 3.26
CA ALA A 72 -9.13 -19.14 3.22
C ALA A 72 -9.92 -18.73 4.49
N GLN A 73 -10.77 -19.62 5.01
CA GLN A 73 -11.53 -19.36 6.23
C GLN A 73 -10.63 -19.19 7.47
N VAL A 74 -9.56 -19.99 7.57
CA VAL A 74 -8.57 -19.86 8.66
C VAL A 74 -7.87 -18.50 8.57
N ALA A 75 -7.40 -18.11 7.40
CA ALA A 75 -6.75 -16.80 7.22
C ALA A 75 -7.70 -15.62 7.43
N GLN A 76 -8.96 -15.74 7.00
CA GLN A 76 -10.01 -14.75 7.28
C GLN A 76 -10.17 -14.56 8.79
N THR A 77 -10.19 -15.65 9.56
CA THR A 77 -10.32 -15.60 11.01
C THR A 77 -9.15 -14.84 11.65
N HIS A 78 -7.91 -15.12 11.23
CA HIS A 78 -6.73 -14.40 11.69
C HIS A 78 -6.76 -12.90 11.38
N LEU A 79 -7.27 -12.51 10.20
CA LEU A 79 -7.44 -11.11 9.83
C LEU A 79 -8.51 -10.44 10.72
N MET A 80 -9.67 -11.07 10.90
CA MET A 80 -10.77 -10.54 11.72
C MET A 80 -10.35 -10.34 13.18
N THR A 81 -9.58 -11.28 13.76
CA THR A 81 -9.03 -11.12 15.11
C THR A 81 -8.11 -9.90 15.23
N HIS A 82 -7.27 -9.65 14.22
CA HIS A 82 -6.37 -8.51 14.23
C HIS A 82 -7.12 -7.17 14.06
N LEU A 83 -8.12 -7.13 13.17
CA LEU A 83 -8.97 -5.96 12.96
C LEU A 83 -9.76 -5.58 14.23
N ALA A 84 -10.26 -6.57 14.97
CA ALA A 84 -10.92 -6.34 16.26
C ALA A 84 -9.97 -5.75 17.33
N GLY A 85 -8.67 -6.05 17.23
CA GLY A 85 -7.65 -5.41 18.06
C GLY A 85 -7.44 -3.95 17.70
N LEU A 86 -7.37 -3.64 16.39
CA LEU A 86 -7.20 -2.27 15.89
C LEU A 86 -8.36 -1.35 16.25
N GLU A 87 -9.60 -1.83 16.20
CA GLU A 87 -10.79 -1.07 16.59
C GLU A 87 -10.65 -0.47 18.00
N LYS A 88 -10.13 -1.26 18.96
CA LYS A 88 -9.94 -0.84 20.35
C LYS A 88 -8.83 0.20 20.52
N MET A 89 -7.82 0.18 19.64
CA MET A 89 -6.64 1.05 19.74
C MET A 89 -6.77 2.38 19.00
N THR A 90 -7.64 2.44 17.99
CA THR A 90 -7.66 3.56 17.02
C THR A 90 -8.92 4.42 17.07
N ALA A 91 -9.88 4.11 17.93
CA ALA A 91 -11.15 4.86 18.07
C ALA A 91 -10.96 6.36 18.37
N GLU A 92 -9.81 6.77 18.91
CA GLU A 92 -9.52 8.16 19.30
C GLU A 92 -8.70 8.94 18.24
N LEU A 93 -8.30 8.31 17.12
CA LEU A 93 -7.47 8.97 16.10
C LEU A 93 -8.32 9.69 15.02
N PRO A 94 -8.03 10.96 14.69
CA PRO A 94 -8.79 11.73 13.69
C PRO A 94 -8.82 11.10 12.28
N GLN A 95 -7.80 10.31 11.93
CA GLN A 95 -7.66 9.66 10.62
C GLN A 95 -8.37 8.29 10.56
N ALA A 96 -8.92 7.82 11.67
CA ALA A 96 -9.47 6.47 11.77
C ALA A 96 -10.78 6.27 10.97
N SER A 97 -11.53 7.34 10.69
CA SER A 97 -12.81 7.25 9.96
C SER A 97 -12.65 6.60 8.57
N ARG A 98 -11.66 7.02 7.79
CA ARG A 98 -11.39 6.44 6.45
C ARG A 98 -10.96 4.98 6.54
N LEU A 99 -10.05 4.68 7.46
CA LEU A 99 -9.59 3.31 7.72
C LEU A 99 -10.78 2.42 8.08
N PHE A 100 -11.65 2.86 9.00
CA PHE A 100 -12.83 2.09 9.41
C PHE A 100 -13.86 1.92 8.29
N SER A 101 -14.07 2.92 7.43
CA SER A 101 -14.93 2.75 6.23
C SER A 101 -14.38 1.68 5.27
N ARG A 102 -13.05 1.62 5.09
CA ARG A 102 -12.40 0.58 4.28
C ARG A 102 -12.51 -0.79 4.94
N VAL A 103 -12.26 -0.87 6.25
CA VAL A 103 -12.43 -2.10 7.04
C VAL A 103 -13.88 -2.60 6.94
N ALA A 104 -14.88 -1.73 7.11
CA ALA A 104 -16.29 -2.11 6.99
C ALA A 104 -16.61 -2.72 5.61
N SER A 105 -16.07 -2.12 4.54
CA SER A 105 -16.24 -2.62 3.17
C SER A 105 -15.62 -4.02 2.99
N VAL A 106 -14.42 -4.25 3.55
CA VAL A 106 -13.76 -5.56 3.55
C VAL A 106 -14.56 -6.58 4.36
N VAL A 107 -14.97 -6.24 5.58
CA VAL A 107 -15.74 -7.13 6.47
C VAL A 107 -17.07 -7.53 5.82
N TYR A 108 -17.79 -6.56 5.23
CA TYR A 108 -19.02 -6.84 4.51
C TYR A 108 -18.77 -7.79 3.33
N ALA A 109 -17.78 -7.51 2.48
CA ALA A 109 -17.48 -8.36 1.33
C ALA A 109 -17.08 -9.80 1.75
N LEU A 110 -16.29 -9.94 2.81
CA LEU A 110 -15.91 -11.24 3.37
C LEU A 110 -17.09 -11.98 4.02
N SER A 111 -18.09 -11.27 4.56
CA SER A 111 -19.28 -11.88 5.16
C SER A 111 -20.16 -12.62 4.16
N LEU A 112 -20.04 -12.26 2.88
CA LEU A 112 -20.82 -12.83 1.77
C LEU A 112 -20.17 -14.10 1.18
N LEU A 113 -18.92 -14.42 1.52
CA LEU A 113 -18.20 -15.61 1.03
C LEU A 113 -18.94 -16.94 1.28
N PRO A 114 -19.55 -17.20 2.46
CA PRO A 114 -20.28 -18.46 2.68
C PRO A 114 -21.43 -18.67 1.69
N ALA A 115 -22.19 -17.61 1.40
CA ALA A 115 -23.29 -17.66 0.44
C ALA A 115 -22.78 -17.87 -0.98
N LEU A 116 -21.71 -17.16 -1.38
CA LEU A 116 -21.04 -17.37 -2.66
C LEU A 116 -20.59 -18.83 -2.83
N ARG A 117 -19.87 -19.38 -1.85
CA ARG A 117 -19.35 -20.76 -1.87
C ARG A 117 -20.49 -21.77 -2.05
N GLN A 118 -21.61 -21.56 -1.36
CA GLN A 118 -22.80 -22.39 -1.53
C GLN A 118 -23.35 -22.31 -2.96
N GLN A 119 -23.50 -21.10 -3.52
CA GLN A 119 -23.97 -20.91 -4.89
C GLN A 119 -23.03 -21.53 -5.94
N ILE A 120 -21.70 -21.45 -5.73
CA ILE A 120 -20.69 -22.09 -6.59
C ILE A 120 -20.83 -23.61 -6.55
N ARG A 121 -20.89 -24.21 -5.35
CA ARG A 121 -21.04 -25.68 -5.19
C ARG A 121 -22.33 -26.19 -5.82
N GLN A 122 -23.41 -25.44 -5.69
CA GLN A 122 -24.71 -25.76 -6.31
C GLN A 122 -24.76 -25.40 -7.80
N ARG A 123 -23.73 -24.74 -8.33
CA ARG A 123 -23.63 -24.23 -9.71
C ARG A 123 -24.79 -23.30 -10.09
N LEU A 124 -25.31 -22.55 -9.13
CA LEU A 124 -26.36 -21.55 -9.34
C LEU A 124 -25.80 -20.21 -9.85
N LEU A 125 -24.49 -20.00 -9.69
CA LEU A 125 -23.80 -18.79 -10.12
C LEU A 125 -22.94 -19.07 -11.37
N PRO A 126 -23.11 -18.33 -12.47
CA PRO A 126 -22.25 -18.43 -13.65
C PRO A 126 -20.79 -18.11 -13.34
N GLN A 127 -19.86 -18.77 -14.05
CA GLN A 127 -18.41 -18.58 -13.88
C GLN A 127 -17.97 -17.11 -13.91
N PRO A 128 -18.39 -16.26 -14.87
CA PRO A 128 -17.94 -14.87 -14.91
C PRO A 128 -18.36 -14.09 -13.67
N GLN A 129 -19.57 -14.33 -13.16
CA GLN A 129 -20.10 -13.65 -11.97
C GLN A 129 -19.34 -14.08 -10.70
N ALA A 130 -19.03 -15.37 -10.57
CA ALA A 130 -18.20 -15.88 -9.48
C ALA A 130 -16.81 -15.25 -9.49
N MET A 131 -16.17 -15.12 -10.65
CA MET A 131 -14.85 -14.50 -10.77
C MET A 131 -14.87 -13.01 -10.40
N THR A 132 -15.86 -12.26 -10.89
CA THR A 132 -16.05 -10.84 -10.53
C THR A 132 -16.15 -10.67 -9.02
N PHE A 133 -16.91 -11.53 -8.34
CA PHE A 133 -17.07 -11.45 -6.90
C PHE A 133 -15.76 -11.67 -6.13
N PHE A 134 -14.95 -12.67 -6.51
CA PHE A 134 -13.62 -12.87 -5.93
C PHE A 134 -12.69 -11.67 -6.20
N ASN A 135 -12.71 -11.13 -7.42
CA ASN A 135 -11.91 -9.97 -7.81
C ASN A 135 -12.27 -8.75 -6.95
N ASP A 136 -13.56 -8.53 -6.69
CA ASP A 136 -14.05 -7.41 -5.88
C ASP A 136 -13.61 -7.53 -4.40
N ILE A 137 -13.65 -8.74 -3.83
CA ILE A 137 -13.13 -8.98 -2.47
C ILE A 137 -11.62 -8.68 -2.41
N VAL A 138 -10.85 -9.24 -3.34
CA VAL A 138 -9.40 -9.04 -3.38
C VAL A 138 -9.07 -7.56 -3.56
N ARG A 139 -9.82 -6.84 -4.41
CA ARG A 139 -9.66 -5.38 -4.57
C ARG A 139 -9.89 -4.63 -3.27
N ASN A 140 -10.95 -4.95 -2.52
CA ASN A 140 -11.22 -4.29 -1.24
C ASN A 140 -10.10 -4.54 -0.23
N LEU A 141 -9.55 -5.76 -0.20
CA LEU A 141 -8.40 -6.11 0.62
C LEU A 141 -7.14 -5.31 0.23
N LEU A 142 -6.83 -5.23 -1.07
CA LEU A 142 -5.69 -4.44 -1.56
C LEU A 142 -5.88 -2.93 -1.29
N ALA A 143 -7.10 -2.41 -1.41
CA ALA A 143 -7.40 -1.02 -1.07
C ALA A 143 -7.18 -0.72 0.42
N LEU A 144 -7.40 -1.70 1.30
CA LEU A 144 -7.09 -1.56 2.73
C LEU A 144 -5.57 -1.50 2.98
N VAL A 145 -4.77 -2.31 2.29
CA VAL A 145 -3.29 -2.23 2.34
C VAL A 145 -2.82 -0.81 1.98
N PHE A 146 -3.41 -0.24 0.93
CA PHE A 146 -3.08 1.11 0.49
C PHE A 146 -3.40 2.18 1.54
N GLU A 147 -4.59 2.13 2.15
CA GLU A 147 -5.01 3.11 3.17
C GLU A 147 -4.14 3.04 4.44
N VAL A 148 -3.76 1.82 4.84
CA VAL A 148 -2.84 1.60 5.97
C VAL A 148 -1.44 2.16 5.66
N SER A 149 -0.99 2.02 4.41
CA SER A 149 0.34 2.46 3.97
C SER A 149 0.49 3.98 3.85
N ASP A 150 -0.61 4.72 3.59
CA ASP A 150 -0.63 6.18 3.44
C ASP A 150 -0.20 6.92 4.72
N THR A 151 -0.32 6.25 5.88
CA THR A 151 0.03 6.80 7.20
C THR A 151 1.53 6.79 7.50
N ALA A 152 2.35 6.16 6.66
CA ALA A 152 3.79 6.06 6.88
C ALA A 152 4.48 7.44 6.85
N ALA A 153 5.25 7.71 7.91
CA ALA A 153 6.05 8.92 8.09
C ALA A 153 7.57 8.65 7.95
N ASP A 154 7.96 7.47 7.44
CA ASP A 154 9.35 7.12 7.17
C ASP A 154 9.53 6.82 5.67
N PRO A 155 10.41 7.55 4.96
CA PRO A 155 10.59 7.38 3.51
C PRO A 155 11.00 5.97 3.09
N GLY A 156 11.86 5.30 3.87
CA GLY A 156 12.33 3.95 3.57
C GLY A 156 11.21 2.93 3.66
N ILE A 157 10.37 3.04 4.68
CA ILE A 157 9.18 2.22 4.87
C ILE A 157 8.14 2.52 3.78
N SER A 158 7.89 3.80 3.46
CA SER A 158 6.97 4.20 2.39
C SER A 158 7.37 3.63 1.03
N ARG A 159 8.67 3.64 0.67
CA ARG A 159 9.16 3.01 -0.55
C ARG A 159 8.90 1.50 -0.56
N ALA A 160 9.22 0.80 0.53
CA ALA A 160 9.00 -0.63 0.65
C ALA A 160 7.50 -0.98 0.52
N LEU A 161 6.62 -0.18 1.12
CA LEU A 161 5.17 -0.33 0.99
C LEU A 161 4.68 -0.10 -0.45
N ILE A 162 5.18 0.92 -1.14
CA ILE A 162 4.86 1.16 -2.57
C ILE A 162 5.30 -0.03 -3.42
N ALA A 163 6.50 -0.55 -3.21
CA ALA A 163 7.03 -1.70 -3.92
C ALA A 163 6.16 -2.95 -3.67
N MET A 164 5.89 -3.26 -2.41
CA MET A 164 5.05 -4.39 -2.01
C MET A 164 3.63 -4.28 -2.58
N PHE A 165 2.96 -3.14 -2.44
CA PHE A 165 1.62 -2.94 -2.97
C PHE A 165 1.56 -3.03 -4.50
N SER A 166 2.56 -2.50 -5.21
CA SER A 166 2.65 -2.61 -6.67
C SER A 166 2.81 -4.07 -7.10
N PHE A 167 3.64 -4.82 -6.37
CA PHE A 167 3.85 -6.24 -6.61
C PHE A 167 2.59 -7.08 -6.36
N MET A 168 1.91 -6.84 -5.22
CA MET A 168 0.64 -7.51 -4.87
C MET A 168 -0.44 -7.31 -5.93
N GLN A 169 -0.56 -6.08 -6.47
CA GLN A 169 -1.48 -5.80 -7.58
C GLN A 169 -1.08 -6.52 -8.86
N GLY A 170 0.21 -6.51 -9.22
CA GLY A 170 0.71 -7.24 -10.38
C GLY A 170 0.39 -8.74 -10.29
N LYS A 171 0.59 -9.33 -9.11
CA LYS A 171 0.23 -10.73 -8.81
C LYS A 171 -1.28 -10.97 -8.95
N GLU A 172 -2.11 -10.05 -8.46
CA GLU A 172 -3.56 -10.16 -8.60
C GLU A 172 -4.00 -10.14 -10.07
N LEU A 173 -3.44 -9.25 -10.88
CA LEU A 173 -3.71 -9.18 -12.32
C LEU A 173 -3.22 -10.45 -13.04
N ALA A 174 -2.08 -11.01 -12.66
CA ALA A 174 -1.63 -12.31 -13.16
C ALA A 174 -2.59 -13.45 -12.77
N GLY A 175 -3.19 -13.38 -11.58
CA GLY A 175 -4.23 -14.29 -11.15
C GLY A 175 -5.55 -14.18 -11.94
N GLN A 176 -5.91 -12.97 -12.36
CA GLN A 176 -7.06 -12.74 -13.26
C GLN A 176 -6.75 -13.24 -14.68
N GLU A 177 -5.54 -12.98 -15.18
CA GLU A 177 -5.05 -13.53 -16.46
C GLU A 177 -5.15 -15.06 -16.46
N ARG A 178 -4.69 -15.71 -15.38
CA ARG A 178 -4.83 -17.17 -15.22
C ARG A 178 -6.28 -17.62 -15.35
N ALA A 179 -7.21 -16.97 -14.64
CA ALA A 179 -8.61 -17.37 -14.63
C ALA A 179 -9.27 -17.22 -16.01
N ILE A 180 -9.05 -16.08 -16.66
CA ILE A 180 -9.59 -15.80 -18.00
C ILE A 180 -8.99 -16.73 -19.04
N GLY A 181 -7.67 -16.93 -19.03
CA GLY A 181 -7.00 -17.83 -19.96
C GLY A 181 -7.46 -19.28 -19.79
N ALA A 182 -7.62 -19.76 -18.55
CA ALA A 182 -8.10 -21.12 -18.30
C ALA A 182 -9.54 -21.32 -18.83
N ALA A 183 -10.41 -20.32 -18.63
CA ALA A 183 -11.77 -20.34 -19.15
C ALA A 183 -11.80 -20.29 -20.68
N ALA A 184 -10.97 -19.47 -21.32
CA ALA A 184 -10.83 -19.40 -22.77
C ALA A 184 -10.40 -20.74 -23.39
N TYR A 185 -9.39 -21.40 -22.82
CA TYR A 185 -8.97 -22.72 -23.28
C TYR A 185 -10.05 -23.78 -23.04
N ALA A 186 -10.74 -23.74 -21.90
CA ALA A 186 -11.84 -24.67 -21.61
C ALA A 186 -13.03 -24.50 -22.55
N ALA A 187 -13.33 -23.26 -22.96
CA ALA A 187 -14.38 -22.95 -23.94
C ALA A 187 -13.98 -23.27 -25.38
N GLY A 188 -12.69 -23.56 -25.64
CA GLY A 188 -12.16 -23.83 -26.99
C GLY A 188 -12.21 -22.63 -27.94
N SER A 189 -12.54 -21.43 -27.47
CA SER A 189 -12.66 -20.22 -28.29
C SER A 189 -12.46 -18.96 -27.45
N VAL A 190 -12.06 -17.86 -28.10
CA VAL A 190 -11.83 -16.56 -27.48
C VAL A 190 -12.53 -15.50 -28.31
N ASP A 191 -13.50 -14.82 -27.69
CA ASP A 191 -14.13 -13.66 -28.29
C ASP A 191 -13.21 -12.41 -28.23
N GLU A 192 -13.56 -11.38 -28.99
CA GLU A 192 -12.77 -10.14 -29.03
C GLU A 192 -12.69 -9.46 -27.67
N GLU A 193 -13.79 -9.51 -26.90
CA GLU A 193 -13.87 -8.87 -25.60
C GLU A 193 -12.90 -9.50 -24.60
N THR A 194 -12.88 -10.83 -24.51
CA THR A 194 -11.95 -11.57 -23.64
C THR A 194 -10.51 -11.37 -24.06
N ARG A 195 -10.23 -11.34 -25.37
CA ARG A 195 -8.88 -11.05 -25.88
C ARG A 195 -8.40 -9.66 -25.47
N GLN A 196 -9.26 -8.66 -25.62
CA GLN A 196 -8.93 -7.29 -25.24
C GLN A 196 -8.77 -7.13 -23.72
N LYS A 197 -9.54 -7.88 -22.91
CA LYS A 197 -9.36 -7.95 -21.46
C LYS A 197 -8.01 -8.55 -21.09
N LEU A 198 -7.61 -9.67 -21.71
CA LEU A 198 -6.29 -10.27 -21.49
C LEU A 198 -5.18 -9.27 -21.81
N LEU A 199 -5.19 -8.66 -23.00
CA LEU A 199 -4.17 -7.66 -23.36
C LEU A 199 -4.08 -6.49 -22.36
N ASP A 200 -5.20 -5.99 -21.85
CA ASP A 200 -5.20 -4.94 -20.82
C ASP A 200 -4.62 -5.44 -19.48
N LEU A 201 -4.91 -6.67 -19.07
CA LEU A 201 -4.31 -7.28 -17.88
C LEU A 201 -2.81 -7.44 -18.01
N ILE A 202 -2.30 -7.83 -19.18
CA ILE A 202 -0.87 -7.96 -19.47
C ILE A 202 -0.19 -6.59 -19.31
N GLU A 203 -0.71 -5.56 -19.97
CA GLU A 203 -0.14 -4.21 -19.89
C GLU A 203 -0.20 -3.61 -18.47
N ARG A 204 -1.27 -3.91 -17.71
CA ARG A 204 -1.39 -3.47 -16.31
C ARG A 204 -0.40 -4.18 -15.40
N GLN A 205 -0.12 -5.46 -15.64
CA GLN A 205 0.93 -6.20 -14.92
C GLN A 205 2.29 -5.54 -15.12
N ASP A 206 2.67 -5.24 -16.37
CA ASP A 206 3.96 -4.64 -16.68
C ASP A 206 4.16 -3.32 -15.92
N ARG A 207 3.15 -2.44 -15.91
CA ARG A 207 3.20 -1.19 -15.15
C ARG A 207 3.31 -1.37 -13.64
N CYS A 208 2.64 -2.39 -13.10
CA CYS A 208 2.77 -2.76 -11.69
C CYS A 208 4.19 -3.20 -11.37
N PHE A 209 4.79 -4.05 -12.20
CA PHE A 209 6.14 -4.56 -11.99
C PHE A 209 7.22 -3.50 -12.26
N ASP A 210 7.03 -2.60 -13.22
CA ASP A 210 7.90 -1.44 -13.44
C ASP A 210 7.93 -0.52 -12.21
N THR A 211 6.75 -0.26 -11.63
CA THR A 211 6.70 0.54 -10.39
C THR A 211 7.34 -0.21 -9.23
N PHE A 212 7.11 -1.52 -9.12
CA PHE A 212 7.81 -2.33 -8.12
C PHE A 212 9.34 -2.22 -8.28
N LEU A 213 9.87 -2.29 -9.50
CA LEU A 213 11.30 -2.17 -9.77
C LEU A 213 11.85 -0.78 -9.45
N SER A 214 11.06 0.29 -9.64
CA SER A 214 11.50 1.65 -9.33
C SER A 214 11.58 1.96 -7.83
N PHE A 215 10.86 1.19 -6.99
CA PHE A 215 10.79 1.42 -5.54
C PHE A 215 11.40 0.30 -4.68
N SER A 216 11.74 -0.85 -5.26
CA SER A 216 12.40 -1.96 -4.57
C SER A 216 13.91 -1.75 -4.44
N ASP A 217 14.52 -2.37 -3.43
CA ASP A 217 15.97 -2.40 -3.26
C ASP A 217 16.63 -3.37 -4.24
N GLU A 218 17.96 -3.23 -4.39
CA GLU A 218 18.72 -3.97 -5.39
C GLU A 218 18.61 -5.49 -5.22
N GLU A 219 18.58 -5.98 -3.98
CA GLU A 219 18.40 -7.40 -3.67
C GLU A 219 17.08 -7.94 -4.22
N ASN A 220 15.96 -7.24 -3.96
CA ASN A 220 14.65 -7.64 -4.46
C ASN A 220 14.53 -7.49 -5.99
N GLN A 221 15.20 -6.51 -6.60
CA GLN A 221 15.28 -6.40 -8.06
C GLN A 221 16.02 -7.57 -8.70
N GLN A 222 17.15 -8.00 -8.11
CA GLN A 222 17.92 -9.14 -8.59
C GLN A 222 17.11 -10.44 -8.48
N ARG A 223 16.42 -10.65 -7.36
CA ARG A 223 15.51 -11.79 -7.16
C ARG A 223 14.41 -11.82 -8.21
N TRP A 224 13.76 -10.68 -8.49
CA TRP A 224 12.75 -10.61 -9.54
C TRP A 224 13.29 -10.94 -10.93
N ARG A 225 14.48 -10.44 -11.28
CA ARG A 225 15.13 -10.76 -12.56
C ARG A 225 15.52 -12.23 -12.69
N ALA A 226 15.73 -12.92 -11.57
CA ALA A 226 16.02 -14.35 -11.56
C ALA A 226 14.77 -15.23 -11.78
N ILE A 227 13.57 -14.70 -11.49
CA ILE A 227 12.32 -15.38 -11.83
C ILE A 227 12.18 -15.38 -13.35
N THR A 228 12.44 -16.53 -13.96
CA THR A 228 12.37 -16.71 -15.40
C THR A 228 10.92 -16.94 -15.80
N VAL A 229 10.38 -16.08 -16.68
CA VAL A 229 9.06 -16.35 -17.28
C VAL A 229 9.18 -17.58 -18.16
N ASP A 230 8.40 -18.61 -17.84
CA ASP A 230 8.38 -19.85 -18.60
C ASP A 230 8.06 -19.57 -20.08
N SER A 231 8.99 -19.95 -20.97
CA SER A 231 8.82 -19.78 -22.41
C SER A 231 7.53 -20.42 -22.95
N GLU A 232 7.06 -21.47 -22.27
CA GLU A 232 5.81 -22.12 -22.60
C GLU A 232 4.59 -21.29 -22.18
N PHE A 233 4.65 -20.59 -21.04
CA PHE A 233 3.61 -19.66 -20.63
C PHE A 233 3.42 -18.56 -21.69
N GLU A 234 4.52 -17.95 -22.14
CA GLU A 234 4.47 -16.90 -23.18
C GLU A 234 4.00 -17.44 -24.53
N ARG A 235 4.33 -18.70 -24.86
CA ARG A 235 3.77 -19.37 -26.05
C ARG A 235 2.25 -19.47 -25.97
N LEU A 236 1.72 -19.99 -24.86
CA LEU A 236 0.27 -20.10 -24.65
C LEU A 236 -0.41 -18.72 -24.62
N ARG A 237 0.20 -17.76 -23.93
CA ARG A 237 -0.25 -16.36 -23.86
C ARG A 237 -0.40 -15.76 -25.25
N ARG A 238 0.62 -15.92 -26.11
CA ARG A 238 0.59 -15.47 -27.50
C ARG A 238 -0.53 -16.15 -28.29
N ILE A 239 -0.72 -17.46 -28.13
CA ILE A 239 -1.81 -18.20 -28.81
C ILE A 239 -3.17 -17.59 -28.48
N VAL A 240 -3.48 -17.35 -27.20
CA VAL A 240 -4.78 -16.76 -26.80
C VAL A 240 -4.93 -15.32 -27.30
N CYS A 241 -3.84 -14.56 -27.39
CA CYS A 241 -3.86 -13.14 -27.74
C CYS A 241 -3.79 -12.82 -29.24
N THR A 242 -3.31 -13.72 -30.10
CA THR A 242 -3.10 -13.43 -31.54
C THR A 242 -3.91 -14.31 -32.48
N ARG A 243 -4.49 -15.40 -31.99
CA ARG A 243 -5.16 -16.38 -32.84
C ARG A 243 -6.50 -15.86 -33.37
N SER A 244 -6.83 -16.24 -34.60
CA SER A 244 -8.10 -15.90 -35.24
C SER A 244 -9.29 -16.50 -34.48
N PRO A 245 -10.44 -15.80 -34.33
CA PRO A 245 -11.63 -16.30 -33.64
C PRO A 245 -12.19 -17.62 -34.19
N ILE A 246 -11.85 -17.96 -35.44
CA ILE A 246 -12.37 -19.12 -36.16
C ILE A 246 -11.63 -20.41 -35.78
N GLU A 247 -10.41 -20.31 -35.25
CA GLU A 247 -9.60 -21.47 -34.88
C GLU A 247 -9.88 -21.92 -33.44
N LYS A 248 -10.24 -23.19 -33.26
CA LYS A 248 -10.47 -23.76 -31.94
C LYS A 248 -9.17 -23.86 -31.13
N LEU A 249 -9.27 -23.51 -29.86
CA LEU A 249 -8.22 -23.76 -28.87
C LEU A 249 -8.27 -25.22 -28.40
N PRO A 250 -7.13 -25.87 -28.15
CA PRO A 250 -7.11 -27.20 -27.57
C PRO A 250 -7.60 -27.14 -26.11
N GLU A 251 -8.69 -27.83 -25.79
CA GLU A 251 -9.23 -27.88 -24.41
C GLU A 251 -8.22 -28.48 -23.42
N ALA A 252 -7.37 -29.41 -23.88
CA ALA A 252 -6.30 -30.01 -23.09
C ALA A 252 -5.29 -28.97 -22.55
N ASP A 253 -5.14 -27.84 -23.24
CA ASP A 253 -4.23 -26.76 -22.82
C ASP A 253 -4.80 -25.95 -21.64
N SER A 254 -6.08 -26.09 -21.26
CA SER A 254 -6.67 -25.36 -20.14
C SER A 254 -6.01 -25.71 -18.80
N LEU A 255 -5.88 -27.01 -18.51
CA LEU A 255 -5.21 -27.48 -17.30
C LEU A 255 -3.71 -27.17 -17.33
N HIS A 256 -3.10 -27.26 -18.51
CA HIS A 256 -1.69 -26.96 -18.70
C HIS A 256 -1.40 -25.47 -18.42
N TRP A 257 -2.13 -24.57 -19.06
CA TRP A 257 -2.12 -23.13 -18.79
C TRP A 257 -2.31 -22.83 -17.31
N PHE A 258 -3.34 -23.43 -16.69
CA PHE A 258 -3.61 -23.24 -15.27
C PHE A 258 -2.43 -23.67 -14.39
N SER A 259 -1.79 -24.80 -14.71
CA SER A 259 -0.65 -25.32 -13.94
C SER A 259 0.57 -24.40 -14.01
N ILE A 260 0.94 -23.94 -15.21
CA ILE A 260 2.10 -23.07 -15.42
C ILE A 260 1.84 -21.69 -14.79
N ALA A 261 0.65 -21.13 -15.01
CA ALA A 261 0.26 -19.86 -14.42
C ALA A 261 0.20 -19.93 -12.88
N THR A 262 -0.21 -21.06 -12.31
CA THR A 262 -0.21 -21.27 -10.86
C THR A 262 1.22 -21.31 -10.31
N ARG A 263 2.16 -22.01 -10.99
CA ARG A 263 3.58 -21.99 -10.61
C ARG A 263 4.14 -20.57 -10.60
N ARG A 264 3.87 -19.77 -11.65
CA ARG A 264 4.28 -18.36 -11.72
C ARG A 264 3.73 -17.54 -10.55
N ILE A 265 2.47 -17.74 -10.17
CA ILE A 265 1.84 -17.03 -9.03
C ILE A 265 2.45 -17.48 -7.70
N ASP A 266 2.80 -18.76 -7.55
CA ASP A 266 3.43 -19.29 -6.34
C ASP A 266 4.87 -18.75 -6.18
N GLU A 267 5.63 -18.63 -7.27
CA GLU A 267 6.93 -17.93 -7.28
C GLU A 267 6.79 -16.45 -6.93
N MET A 268 5.75 -15.78 -7.46
CA MET A 268 5.42 -14.41 -7.04
C MET A 268 5.08 -14.34 -5.54
N LYS A 269 4.36 -15.32 -4.99
CA LYS A 269 4.04 -15.33 -3.55
C LYS A 269 5.30 -15.45 -2.70
N GLN A 270 6.28 -16.26 -3.09
CA GLN A 270 7.56 -16.33 -2.38
C GLN A 270 8.26 -14.96 -2.38
N MET A 271 8.27 -14.26 -3.51
CA MET A 271 8.81 -12.90 -3.60
C MET A 271 8.06 -11.91 -2.70
N GLU A 272 6.73 -12.02 -2.64
CA GLU A 272 5.90 -11.20 -1.76
C GLU A 272 6.18 -11.45 -0.28
N ASP A 273 6.39 -12.71 0.13
CA ASP A 273 6.78 -13.07 1.49
C ASP A 273 8.12 -12.45 1.89
N GLU A 274 9.07 -12.42 0.96
CA GLU A 274 10.37 -11.77 1.15
C GLU A 274 10.26 -10.25 1.25
N LEU A 275 9.38 -9.63 0.47
CA LEU A 275 9.09 -8.19 0.57
C LEU A 275 8.47 -7.85 1.93
N GLU A 276 7.56 -8.69 2.42
CA GLU A 276 6.97 -8.55 3.75
C GLU A 276 8.04 -8.65 4.85
N GLN A 277 8.91 -9.65 4.78
CA GLN A 277 10.02 -9.81 5.73
C GLN A 277 10.97 -8.60 5.70
N THR A 278 11.31 -8.11 4.51
CA THR A 278 12.14 -6.92 4.32
C THR A 278 11.50 -5.69 4.95
N LEU A 279 10.19 -5.48 4.72
CA LEU A 279 9.42 -4.39 5.32
C LEU A 279 9.46 -4.47 6.85
N MET A 280 9.14 -5.64 7.42
CA MET A 280 9.12 -5.85 8.87
C MET A 280 10.50 -5.67 9.49
N GLN A 281 11.56 -6.13 8.83
CA GLN A 281 12.94 -5.95 9.30
C GLN A 281 13.37 -4.48 9.25
N ARG A 282 12.97 -3.73 8.22
CA ARG A 282 13.20 -2.28 8.13
C ARG A 282 12.49 -1.54 9.27
N CYS A 283 11.22 -1.86 9.53
CA CYS A 283 10.48 -1.29 10.66
C CYS A 283 11.19 -1.55 11.99
N ARG A 284 11.57 -2.80 12.28
CA ARG A 284 12.28 -3.17 13.53
C ARG A 284 13.63 -2.48 13.66
N THR A 285 14.41 -2.44 12.59
CA THR A 285 15.72 -1.79 12.57
C THR A 285 15.59 -0.29 12.81
N ARG A 286 14.58 0.36 12.22
CA ARG A 286 14.33 1.79 12.47
C ARG A 286 13.87 2.05 13.90
N ILE A 287 13.01 1.22 14.46
CA ILE A 287 12.60 1.32 15.87
C ILE A 287 13.82 1.20 16.78
N ALA A 288 14.63 0.16 16.63
CA ALA A 288 15.82 -0.05 17.47
C ALA A 288 16.81 1.12 17.38
N SER A 289 17.07 1.62 16.17
CA SER A 289 17.95 2.77 15.98
C SER A 289 17.33 4.10 16.44
N ALA A 290 16.00 4.22 16.48
CA ALA A 290 15.29 5.36 17.08
C ALA A 290 15.40 5.35 18.61
N GLU A 291 15.20 4.18 19.21
CA GLU A 291 15.28 3.99 20.66
C GLU A 291 16.68 4.27 21.17
N LYS A 292 17.70 3.74 20.48
CA LYS A 292 19.10 4.02 20.80
C LYS A 292 19.41 5.52 20.71
N ALA A 293 19.06 6.17 19.61
CA ALA A 293 19.31 7.61 19.44
C ALA A 293 18.59 8.46 20.50
N CYS A 294 17.39 8.06 20.91
CA CYS A 294 16.66 8.74 21.99
C CYS A 294 17.35 8.57 23.34
N SER A 295 17.85 7.35 23.64
CA SER A 295 18.61 7.07 24.85
C SER A 295 19.94 7.84 24.89
N ASP A 296 20.69 7.83 23.80
CA ASP A 296 21.98 8.52 23.70
C ASP A 296 21.78 10.05 23.86
N GLN A 297 20.80 10.63 23.16
CA GLN A 297 20.49 12.05 23.27
C GLN A 297 20.01 12.45 24.68
N ARG A 298 19.27 11.57 25.37
CA ARG A 298 18.87 11.80 26.76
C ARG A 298 20.07 11.80 27.69
N ALA A 299 20.99 10.84 27.53
CA ALA A 299 22.22 10.80 28.31
C ALA A 299 23.12 12.03 28.07
N ASP A 300 23.24 12.48 26.82
CA ASP A 300 23.99 13.70 26.47
C ASP A 300 23.37 14.94 27.13
N LEU A 301 22.04 15.07 27.11
CA LEU A 301 21.33 16.18 27.73
C LEU A 301 21.42 16.15 29.25
N ASP A 302 21.31 14.96 29.88
CA ASP A 302 21.46 14.79 31.33
C ASP A 302 22.90 15.16 31.76
N ALA A 303 23.92 14.76 30.99
CA ALA A 303 25.32 15.13 31.25
C ALA A 303 25.57 16.64 31.11
N LEU A 304 24.97 17.26 30.09
CA LEU A 304 25.03 18.71 29.84
C LEU A 304 24.33 19.53 30.95
N MET A 305 23.22 19.02 31.49
CA MET A 305 22.53 19.64 32.63
C MET A 305 23.32 19.48 33.94
N ALA A 306 23.90 18.29 34.20
CA ALA A 306 24.71 18.04 35.39
C ALA A 306 25.99 18.90 35.44
N GLN A 307 26.55 19.26 34.29
CA GLN A 307 27.68 20.20 34.19
C GLN A 307 27.30 21.64 34.57
N GLN A 308 26.04 22.07 34.42
CA GLN A 308 25.61 23.41 34.85
C GLN A 308 25.47 23.54 36.37
N GLU A 309 25.07 22.49 37.07
CA GLU A 309 24.92 22.55 38.53
C GLU A 309 26.26 22.81 39.25
N HIS A 310 27.39 22.62 38.56
CA HIS A 310 28.74 22.82 39.08
C HIS A 310 29.41 24.13 38.62
N ASP A 311 28.85 24.87 37.65
CA ASP A 311 29.43 26.11 37.09
C ASP A 311 28.62 27.35 37.56
N ASP A 312 29.27 28.32 38.21
CA ASP A 312 28.67 29.54 38.79
C ASP A 312 27.99 30.43 37.70
N PRO A 313 26.72 30.90 37.87
CA PRO A 313 25.86 31.31 36.75
C PRO A 313 25.94 32.82 36.47
N GLY A 314 27.13 33.35 36.18
CA GLY A 314 27.32 34.80 36.08
C GLY A 314 28.00 35.26 34.80
N TYR A 315 27.34 35.25 33.64
CA TYR A 315 27.84 36.04 32.50
C TYR A 315 26.72 36.74 31.71
N SER A 316 26.99 38.01 31.40
CA SER A 316 26.15 38.89 30.61
C SER A 316 26.66 38.96 29.16
N ILE A 317 25.75 38.80 28.19
CA ILE A 317 26.06 38.91 26.76
C ILE A 317 25.70 40.32 26.28
N PHE A 318 26.69 41.03 25.71
CA PHE A 318 26.48 42.32 25.05
C PHE A 318 26.05 42.07 23.61
N ILE A 319 24.80 42.42 23.26
CA ILE A 319 24.37 42.45 21.85
C ILE A 319 24.61 43.86 21.34
N ALA A 320 25.58 44.00 20.43
CA ALA A 320 25.73 45.23 19.65
C ALA A 320 24.49 45.36 18.75
N GLY A 321 23.66 46.37 19.00
CA GLY A 321 22.49 46.67 18.17
C GLY A 321 22.93 46.87 16.72
N HIS A 322 22.38 46.09 15.81
CA HIS A 322 22.52 46.36 14.39
C HIS A 322 21.55 47.52 14.09
N ASP A 323 22.10 48.66 13.68
CA ASP A 323 21.31 49.83 13.28
C ASP A 323 20.41 49.44 12.10
N VAL A 324 19.10 49.33 12.37
CA VAL A 324 18.06 49.43 11.36
C VAL A 324 17.54 50.86 11.45
N GLU A 325 17.71 51.60 10.36
CA GLU A 325 17.42 53.03 10.25
C GLU A 325 16.10 53.41 10.93
N GLY A 326 16.19 54.23 11.99
CA GLY A 326 15.09 55.06 12.48
C GLY A 326 14.53 54.76 13.86
N GLN A 327 14.99 53.73 14.59
CA GLN A 327 14.61 53.54 15.99
C GLN A 327 15.84 53.28 16.86
N SER A 328 16.11 54.22 17.77
CA SER A 328 17.15 54.13 18.79
C SER A 328 16.89 52.94 19.72
N ALA A 329 17.41 51.76 19.37
CA ALA A 329 17.49 50.62 20.28
C ALA A 329 18.54 50.94 21.35
N GLN A 330 18.11 51.17 22.59
CA GLN A 330 19.03 51.31 23.71
C GLN A 330 19.85 50.01 23.87
N PRO A 331 21.18 50.09 24.11
CA PRO A 331 21.99 48.91 24.43
C PRO A 331 21.51 48.35 25.77
N GLY A 332 20.71 47.28 25.70
CA GLY A 332 20.17 46.58 26.86
C GLY A 332 20.99 45.33 27.16
N TRP A 333 21.39 45.18 28.42
CA TRP A 333 21.92 43.92 28.94
C TRP A 333 20.78 42.89 28.99
N LEU A 334 20.83 41.85 28.17
CA LEU A 334 19.97 40.68 28.35
C LEU A 334 20.61 39.82 29.44
N HIS A 335 20.00 39.85 30.63
CA HIS A 335 20.24 38.81 31.62
C HIS A 335 19.69 37.51 31.04
N SER A 336 20.59 36.62 30.59
CA SER A 336 20.25 35.22 30.43
C SER A 336 20.02 34.69 31.83
N ASP A 337 18.79 34.31 32.16
CA ASP A 337 18.45 33.57 33.38
C ASP A 337 19.13 32.19 33.37
N GLY A 338 20.44 32.16 33.62
CA GLY A 338 21.20 30.96 34.00
C GLY A 338 21.53 29.95 32.90
N VAL A 339 21.58 30.33 31.62
CA VAL A 339 21.98 29.39 30.55
C VAL A 339 23.40 29.68 30.10
N SER A 340 24.31 28.71 30.25
CA SER A 340 25.65 28.85 29.70
C SER A 340 25.56 29.01 28.17
N PRO A 341 26.30 29.95 27.54
CA PRO A 341 26.26 30.16 26.09
C PRO A 341 26.63 28.90 25.28
N GLN A 342 27.30 27.94 25.90
CA GLN A 342 27.60 26.63 25.33
C GLN A 342 26.34 25.75 25.20
N LEU A 343 25.45 25.74 26.20
CA LEU A 343 24.20 24.99 26.15
C LEU A 343 23.16 25.62 25.25
N GLY A 344 23.06 26.95 25.25
CA GLY A 344 22.23 27.66 24.29
C GLY A 344 22.62 27.32 22.85
N ARG A 345 23.92 27.29 22.53
CA ARG A 345 24.43 26.90 21.21
C ARG A 345 24.20 25.42 20.90
N SER A 346 24.44 24.52 21.86
CA SER A 346 24.22 23.08 21.69
C SER A 346 22.75 22.76 21.46
N LEU A 347 21.84 23.28 22.29
CA LEU A 347 20.40 23.11 22.14
C LEU A 347 19.89 23.70 20.82
N LEU A 348 20.35 24.90 20.44
CA LEU A 348 19.98 25.51 19.17
C LEU A 348 20.47 24.65 17.99
N SER A 349 21.69 24.09 18.07
CA SER A 349 22.22 23.19 17.04
C SER A 349 21.40 21.91 16.91
N LEU A 350 20.96 21.32 18.04
CA LEU A 350 20.10 20.14 18.06
C LEU A 350 18.72 20.42 17.47
N VAL A 351 18.10 21.56 17.82
CA VAL A 351 16.82 22.01 17.25
C VAL A 351 16.96 22.21 15.73
N GLN A 352 18.01 22.90 15.28
CA GLN A 352 18.27 23.11 13.86
C GLN A 352 18.53 21.81 13.10
N GLN A 353 19.31 20.89 13.67
CA GLN A 353 19.58 19.58 13.09
C GLN A 353 18.28 18.76 12.97
N GLN A 354 17.45 18.77 14.02
CA GLN A 354 16.15 18.09 14.00
C GLN A 354 15.22 18.69 12.96
N SER A 355 15.13 20.02 12.88
CA SER A 355 14.31 20.71 11.88
C SER A 355 14.74 20.38 10.46
N ARG A 356 16.05 20.44 10.15
CA ARG A 356 16.57 20.08 8.82
C ARG A 356 16.28 18.62 8.46
N ARG A 357 16.43 17.70 9.42
CA ARG A 357 16.13 16.28 9.22
C ARG A 357 14.64 16.07 8.90
N LEU A 358 13.74 16.69 9.67
CA LEU A 358 12.30 16.58 9.45
C LEU A 358 11.91 17.18 8.09
N GLN A 359 12.45 18.34 7.73
CA GLN A 359 12.21 18.95 6.41
C GLN A 359 12.66 18.06 5.25
N ALA A 360 13.83 17.43 5.37
CA ALA A 360 14.31 16.51 4.35
C ALA A 360 13.40 15.28 4.21
N GLN A 361 12.97 14.70 5.35
CA GLN A 361 12.02 13.59 5.37
C GLN A 361 10.66 13.99 4.76
N ASP A 362 10.14 15.17 5.10
CA ASP A 362 8.87 15.68 4.58
C ASP A 362 8.92 15.89 3.06
N HIS A 363 10.03 16.43 2.54
CA HIS A 363 10.20 16.60 1.10
C HIS A 363 10.23 15.26 0.36
N GLU A 364 10.94 14.28 0.90
CA GLU A 364 11.02 12.93 0.35
C GLU A 364 9.65 12.21 0.41
N LEU A 365 8.96 12.31 1.55
CA LEU A 365 7.60 11.79 1.72
C LEU A 365 6.61 12.47 0.79
N ALA A 366 6.72 13.77 0.54
CA ALA A 366 5.85 14.49 -0.39
C ALA A 366 5.98 13.93 -1.81
N ALA A 367 7.21 13.63 -2.26
CA ALA A 367 7.46 13.02 -3.56
C ALA A 367 6.88 11.59 -3.63
N LEU A 368 7.09 10.76 -2.60
CA LEU A 368 6.55 9.40 -2.53
C LEU A 368 5.01 9.38 -2.46
N ARG A 369 4.43 10.28 -1.66
CA ARG A 369 2.98 10.46 -1.52
C ARG A 369 2.35 10.99 -2.79
N ALA A 370 3.06 11.75 -3.63
CA ALA A 370 2.55 12.14 -4.93
C ALA A 370 2.23 10.90 -5.78
N THR A 371 3.15 9.95 -5.89
CA THR A 371 2.94 8.68 -6.62
C THR A 371 1.78 7.86 -6.04
N LEU A 372 1.65 7.81 -4.71
CA LEU A 372 0.52 7.15 -4.05
C LEU A 372 -0.81 7.90 -4.35
N ASN A 373 -0.82 9.23 -4.20
CA ASN A 373 -2.01 10.05 -4.44
C ASN A 373 -2.49 9.99 -5.89
N GLU A 374 -1.58 9.88 -6.85
CA GLU A 374 -1.96 9.66 -8.25
C GLU A 374 -2.81 8.40 -8.40
N ARG A 375 -2.37 7.29 -7.79
CA ARG A 375 -3.13 6.03 -7.78
C ARG A 375 -4.45 6.16 -7.04
N LYS A 376 -4.46 6.83 -5.89
CA LYS A 376 -5.67 7.07 -5.09
C LYS A 376 -6.73 7.84 -5.88
N GLN A 377 -6.31 8.85 -6.65
CA GLN A 377 -7.22 9.64 -7.48
C GLN A 377 -7.75 8.81 -8.66
N ILE A 378 -6.90 8.01 -9.31
CA ILE A 378 -7.34 7.11 -10.37
C ILE A 378 -8.36 6.09 -9.84
N ASP A 379 -8.10 5.48 -8.69
CA ASP A 379 -9.02 4.53 -8.06
C ASP A 379 -10.34 5.18 -7.62
N ARG A 380 -10.30 6.41 -7.10
CA ARG A 380 -11.51 7.16 -6.74
C ARG A 380 -12.33 7.53 -7.99
N ALA A 381 -11.68 7.94 -9.08
CA ALA A 381 -12.35 8.22 -10.34
C ALA A 381 -12.97 6.95 -10.96
N LYS A 382 -12.28 5.80 -10.87
CA LYS A 382 -12.86 4.49 -11.24
C LYS A 382 -14.08 4.18 -10.38
N GLY A 383 -13.98 4.31 -9.06
CA GLY A 383 -15.09 4.07 -8.13
C GLY A 383 -16.31 4.94 -8.42
N LEU A 384 -16.09 6.20 -8.80
CA LEU A 384 -17.15 7.11 -9.20
C LEU A 384 -17.85 6.67 -10.50
N LEU A 385 -17.08 6.22 -11.49
CA LEU A 385 -17.61 5.65 -12.72
C LEU A 385 -18.40 4.36 -12.48
N MET A 386 -17.92 3.51 -11.57
CA MET A 386 -18.63 2.29 -11.18
C MET A 386 -19.97 2.62 -10.52
N GLN A 387 -20.00 3.60 -9.60
CA GLN A 387 -21.22 4.01 -8.91
C GLN A 387 -22.24 4.67 -9.84
N HIS A 388 -21.83 5.67 -10.64
CA HIS A 388 -22.78 6.45 -11.45
C HIS A 388 -23.15 5.81 -12.79
N ARG A 389 -22.28 4.97 -13.36
CA ARG A 389 -22.52 4.35 -14.68
C ARG A 389 -22.71 2.84 -14.61
N GLY A 390 -22.65 2.22 -13.44
CA GLY A 390 -22.78 0.78 -13.26
C GLY A 390 -21.69 -0.01 -14.00
N LEU A 391 -20.56 0.64 -14.30
CA LEU A 391 -19.45 0.03 -15.03
C LEU A 391 -18.70 -0.94 -14.11
N SER A 392 -18.18 -2.01 -14.70
CA SER A 392 -17.13 -2.80 -14.05
C SER A 392 -15.86 -1.95 -13.91
N GLU A 393 -14.98 -2.31 -12.98
CA GLU A 393 -13.73 -1.56 -12.78
C GLU A 393 -12.87 -1.51 -14.06
N GLU A 394 -12.83 -2.60 -14.82
CA GLU A 394 -12.11 -2.67 -16.09
C GLU A 394 -12.67 -1.66 -17.11
N GLU A 395 -13.99 -1.57 -17.22
CA GLU A 395 -14.65 -0.62 -18.11
C GLU A 395 -14.45 0.83 -17.64
N ALA A 396 -14.47 1.07 -16.33
CA ALA A 396 -14.17 2.37 -15.74
C ALA A 396 -12.74 2.80 -16.08
N TYR A 397 -11.76 1.90 -15.91
CA TYR A 397 -10.37 2.14 -16.27
C TYR A 397 -10.19 2.40 -17.78
N LYS A 398 -10.80 1.58 -18.64
CA LYS A 398 -10.79 1.76 -20.10
C LYS A 398 -11.40 3.10 -20.51
N THR A 399 -12.47 3.50 -19.85
CA THR A 399 -13.13 4.80 -20.10
C THR A 399 -12.21 5.96 -19.75
N LEU A 400 -11.58 5.93 -18.57
CA LEU A 400 -10.59 6.93 -18.17
C LEU A 400 -9.41 6.99 -19.13
N ARG A 401 -8.89 5.84 -19.53
CA ARG A 401 -7.78 5.74 -20.50
C ARG A 401 -8.16 6.29 -21.86
N ARG A 402 -9.33 5.94 -22.38
CA ARG A 402 -9.82 6.45 -23.67
C ARG A 402 -9.98 7.96 -23.65
N MET A 403 -10.47 8.53 -22.54
CA MET A 403 -10.55 9.97 -22.34
C MET A 403 -9.16 10.63 -22.24
N ALA A 404 -8.21 9.97 -21.59
CA ALA A 404 -6.82 10.45 -21.52
C ALA A 404 -6.16 10.48 -22.90
N MET A 405 -6.36 9.42 -23.71
CA MET A 405 -5.84 9.34 -25.07
C MET A 405 -6.51 10.34 -26.02
N SER A 406 -7.83 10.49 -25.96
CA SER A 406 -8.55 11.43 -26.84
C SER A 406 -8.22 12.89 -26.54
N GLN A 407 -7.86 13.20 -25.29
CA GLN A 407 -7.47 14.55 -24.86
C GLN A 407 -5.95 14.76 -24.81
N ASN A 408 -5.15 13.74 -25.14
CA ASN A 408 -3.69 13.74 -25.03
C ASN A 408 -3.18 14.23 -23.66
N LYS A 409 -3.81 13.75 -22.57
CA LYS A 409 -3.47 14.09 -21.18
C LYS A 409 -3.02 12.85 -20.42
N LYS A 410 -2.34 13.04 -19.29
CA LYS A 410 -2.03 11.91 -18.41
C LYS A 410 -3.33 11.38 -17.81
N LEU A 411 -3.34 10.09 -17.49
CA LEU A 411 -4.50 9.43 -16.88
C LEU A 411 -4.90 10.11 -15.56
N ILE A 412 -3.92 10.57 -14.79
CA ILE A 412 -4.16 11.29 -13.54
C ILE A 412 -4.93 12.59 -13.79
N ASP A 413 -4.54 13.40 -14.78
CA ASP A 413 -5.18 14.70 -15.04
C ASP A 413 -6.68 14.54 -15.36
N ILE A 414 -7.04 13.48 -16.09
CA ILE A 414 -8.44 13.13 -16.37
C ILE A 414 -9.16 12.68 -15.11
N ALA A 415 -8.53 11.83 -14.30
CA ALA A 415 -9.11 11.37 -13.04
C ALA A 415 -9.37 12.55 -12.09
N THR A 416 -8.42 13.48 -11.94
CA THR A 416 -8.57 14.69 -11.14
C THR A 416 -9.68 15.58 -11.68
N ALA A 417 -9.73 15.81 -13.00
CA ALA A 417 -10.76 16.63 -13.61
C ALA A 417 -12.17 16.04 -13.41
N MET A 418 -12.31 14.71 -13.52
CA MET A 418 -13.59 14.05 -13.26
C MET A 418 -14.02 14.13 -11.80
N LEU A 419 -13.09 13.97 -10.86
CA LEU A 419 -13.40 14.10 -9.44
C LEU A 419 -13.78 15.55 -9.08
N ALA A 420 -13.09 16.54 -9.63
CA ALA A 420 -13.43 17.94 -9.44
C ALA A 420 -14.84 18.27 -9.98
N VAL A 421 -15.19 17.72 -11.13
CA VAL A 421 -16.54 17.87 -11.70
C VAL A 421 -17.58 17.16 -10.83
N ALA A 422 -17.28 15.96 -10.33
CA ALA A 422 -18.19 15.25 -9.44
C ALA A 422 -18.38 15.94 -8.09
N ASP A 423 -17.35 16.56 -7.51
CA ASP A 423 -17.47 17.33 -6.28
C ASP A 423 -18.38 18.57 -6.48
N VAL A 424 -18.46 19.11 -7.71
CA VAL A 424 -19.40 20.20 -8.08
C VAL A 424 -20.85 19.69 -8.24
N PHE A 425 -21.04 18.44 -8.66
CA PHE A 425 -22.35 17.82 -8.82
C PHE A 425 -22.79 16.96 -7.62
N GLY A 426 -21.96 16.87 -6.57
CA GLY A 426 -22.12 15.97 -5.42
C GLY A 426 -23.08 16.43 -4.32
N ASP A 427 -23.64 17.63 -4.42
CA ASP A 427 -24.70 18.13 -3.54
C ASP A 427 -26.07 18.03 -4.22
N THR A 428 -26.55 16.81 -4.47
CA THR A 428 -28.01 16.58 -4.58
C THR A 428 -28.36 15.26 -3.89
N PRO A 429 -29.23 15.29 -2.87
CA PRO A 429 -29.55 14.13 -2.00
C PRO A 429 -30.30 13.00 -2.71
#